data_AF-A0A388Q8E8-F1
#
_entry.id   AF-A0A388Q8E8-F1
#
_cell.length_a   1.000
_cell.length_b   1.000
_cell.length_c   1.000
_cell.angle_alpha   90.00
_cell.angle_beta   90.00
_cell.angle_gamma   90.00
#
_symmetry.space_group_name_H-M   'P 1'
#
loop_
_entity.id
_entity.type
_entity.pdbx_description
1 polymer ?
#
loop_
_entity_poly.entity_id
_entity_poly.type
_entity_poly.pdbx_seq_one_letter_code
_entity_poly.pdbx_strand_id
1 'polypeptide(L)'
;MDQRMIGKIEKAGRYAAERDRVSIHQISVTLAGDNNQHEVAFDNGTWKCDCECFMLRRVCSHSMALERLLDHMLPAQALQPA
;
A
#
# COMPACT_ATOMS: atom_id res chain seq x y z
N MET A 1 -32.81 3.91 -8.92
CA MET A 1 -31.69 3.45 -8.08
C MET A 1 -32.27 3.13 -6.71
N ASP A 2 -32.18 1.89 -6.25
CA ASP A 2 -32.83 1.46 -5.00
C ASP A 2 -32.20 2.15 -3.77
N GLN A 3 -33.02 2.59 -2.82
CA GLN A 3 -32.59 3.27 -1.57
C GLN A 3 -31.47 2.52 -0.85
N ARG A 4 -31.51 1.18 -0.88
CA ARG A 4 -30.48 0.29 -0.31
C ARG A 4 -29.12 0.41 -1.00
N MET A 5 -29.10 0.65 -2.31
CA MET A 5 -27.86 0.81 -3.07
C MET A 5 -27.24 2.19 -2.86
N ILE A 6 -28.08 3.24 -2.81
CA ILE A 6 -27.63 4.61 -2.50
C ILE A 6 -26.87 4.62 -1.17
N GLY A 7 -27.47 4.06 -0.12
CA GLY A 7 -26.80 3.97 1.19
C GLY A 7 -25.54 3.11 1.21
N LYS A 8 -25.37 2.15 0.29
CA LYS A 8 -24.11 1.39 0.14
C LYS A 8 -23.03 2.23 -0.53
N ILE A 9 -23.40 3.02 -1.54
CA ILE A 9 -22.46 3.90 -2.25
C ILE A 9 -21.96 5.01 -1.34
N GLU A 10 -22.85 5.64 -0.56
CA GLU A 10 -22.47 6.65 0.44
C GLU A 10 -21.51 6.07 1.49
N LYS A 11 -21.81 4.87 2.00
CA LYS A 11 -20.92 4.16 2.92
C LYS A 11 -19.57 3.84 2.29
N ALA A 12 -19.54 3.37 1.05
CA ALA A 12 -18.30 3.06 0.34
C ALA A 12 -17.41 4.31 0.22
N GLY A 13 -17.98 5.46 -0.16
CA GLY A 13 -17.25 6.73 -0.22
C GLY A 13 -16.71 7.17 1.14
N ARG A 14 -17.54 7.09 2.19
CA ARG A 14 -17.11 7.37 3.56
C ARG A 14 -15.95 6.47 4.01
N TYR A 15 -16.03 5.17 3.70
CA TYR A 15 -15.02 4.20 4.14
C TYR A 15 -13.69 4.39 3.41
N ALA A 16 -13.73 4.86 2.16
CA ALA A 16 -12.52 5.22 1.43
C ALA A 16 -11.85 6.50 1.97
N ALA A 17 -12.63 7.43 2.53
CA ALA A 17 -12.10 8.66 3.13
C ALA A 17 -11.54 8.44 4.55
N GLU A 18 -12.15 7.56 5.33
CA GLU A 18 -11.77 7.21 6.71
C GLU A 18 -10.64 6.15 6.73
N ARG A 19 -9.42 6.53 6.32
CA ARG A 19 -8.28 5.61 6.12
C ARG A 19 -7.92 4.77 7.35
N ASP A 20 -8.08 5.30 8.58
CA ASP A 20 -7.82 4.57 9.84
C ASP A 20 -8.68 3.31 10.04
N ARG A 21 -9.75 3.16 9.24
CA ARG A 21 -10.63 1.99 9.28
C ARG A 21 -10.14 0.83 8.43
N VAL A 22 -9.05 1.03 7.68
CA VAL A 22 -8.48 0.05 6.77
C VAL A 22 -7.13 -0.38 7.33
N SER A 23 -6.94 -1.69 7.47
CA SER A 23 -5.65 -2.29 7.82
C SER A 23 -5.20 -3.21 6.71
N ILE A 24 -4.00 -2.95 6.19
CA ILE A 24 -3.38 -3.71 5.11
C ILE A 24 -2.40 -4.70 5.73
N HIS A 25 -2.65 -5.99 5.49
CA HIS A 25 -1.79 -7.08 5.96
C HIS A 25 -0.84 -7.59 4.88
N GLN A 26 -1.28 -7.58 3.63
CA GLN A 26 -0.51 -8.06 2.50
C GLN A 26 -0.89 -7.31 1.22
N ILE A 27 0.09 -6.98 0.39
CA ILE A 27 -0.13 -6.47 -0.97
C ILE A 27 0.86 -7.13 -1.93
N SER A 28 0.47 -7.21 -3.20
CA SER A 28 1.33 -7.53 -4.32
C SER A 28 0.93 -6.60 -5.47
N VAL A 29 1.86 -5.77 -5.92
CA VAL A 29 1.61 -4.76 -6.94
C VAL A 29 2.77 -4.68 -7.91
N THR A 30 2.45 -4.36 -9.16
CA THR A 30 3.43 -3.96 -10.17
C THR A 30 3.53 -2.44 -10.16
N LEU A 31 4.71 -1.89 -9.88
CA LEU A 31 4.99 -0.46 -9.94
C LEU A 31 5.77 -0.14 -11.21
N ALA A 32 5.23 0.76 -12.04
CA ALA A 32 5.91 1.26 -13.22
C ALA A 32 6.95 2.31 -12.82
N GLY A 33 8.22 1.91 -12.77
CA GLY A 33 9.34 2.84 -12.60
C GLY A 33 9.73 3.49 -13.93
N ASP A 34 10.70 4.41 -13.88
CA ASP A 34 11.13 5.18 -15.05
C ASP A 34 11.70 4.30 -16.17
N ASN A 35 12.34 3.18 -15.82
CA ASN A 35 13.03 2.31 -16.77
C ASN A 35 12.34 0.95 -16.95
N ASN A 36 11.70 0.42 -15.91
CA ASN A 36 11.13 -0.92 -15.87
C ASN A 36 9.95 -0.99 -14.90
N GLN A 37 9.15 -2.05 -15.05
CA GLN A 37 8.18 -2.44 -14.05
C GLN A 37 8.87 -3.25 -12.94
N HIS A 38 8.38 -3.09 -11.71
CA HIS A 38 8.90 -3.72 -10.52
C HIS A 38 7.79 -4.38 -9.73
N GLU A 39 7.98 -5.65 -9.40
CA GLU A 39 7.09 -6.33 -8.45
C GLU A 39 7.44 -5.89 -7.03
N VAL A 40 6.45 -5.33 -6.33
CA VAL A 40 6.56 -4.88 -4.96
C VAL A 40 5.51 -5.59 -4.12
N ALA A 41 5.94 -6.18 -3.02
CA ALA A 41 5.07 -6.87 -2.10
C ALA A 41 5.32 -6.41 -0.67
N PHE A 42 4.25 -6.44 0.11
CA PHE A 42 4.28 -6.29 1.55
C PHE A 42 3.62 -7.52 2.14
N ASP A 43 4.25 -8.11 3.16
CA ASP A 43 3.69 -9.22 3.92
C ASP A 43 4.05 -9.02 5.40
N ASN A 44 3.04 -8.74 6.21
CA ASN A 44 3.11 -8.68 7.68
C ASN A 44 4.36 -7.95 8.23
N GLY A 45 4.60 -6.72 7.77
CA GLY A 45 5.71 -5.88 8.21
C GLY A 45 6.97 -5.99 7.36
N THR A 46 7.00 -6.89 6.38
CA THR A 46 8.16 -7.09 5.51
C THR A 46 7.89 -6.62 4.09
N TRP A 47 8.67 -5.64 3.64
CA TRP A 47 8.72 -5.25 2.24
C TRP A 47 9.59 -6.19 1.41
N LYS A 48 9.20 -6.35 0.14
CA LYS A 48 9.97 -6.99 -0.92
C LYS A 48 9.82 -6.15 -2.18
N CYS A 49 10.93 -5.95 -2.88
CA CYS A 49 10.93 -5.43 -4.24
C CYS A 49 12.01 -6.18 -5.02
N ASP A 50 11.74 -6.47 -6.28
CA ASP A 50 12.66 -7.15 -7.20
C ASP A 50 13.83 -6.28 -7.69
N CYS A 51 13.81 -4.98 -7.38
CA CYS A 51 14.85 -4.06 -7.85
C CYS A 51 16.17 -4.25 -7.11
N GLU A 52 17.27 -3.96 -7.81
CA GLU A 52 18.63 -4.10 -7.27
C GLU A 52 18.87 -3.27 -6.00
N CYS A 53 18.36 -2.04 -5.97
CA CYS A 53 18.49 -1.16 -4.80
C CYS A 53 17.89 -1.81 -3.54
N PHE A 54 16.72 -2.46 -3.68
CA PHE A 54 16.06 -3.14 -2.57
C PHE A 54 16.83 -4.39 -2.15
N MET A 55 17.36 -5.17 -3.08
CA MET A 55 18.18 -6.34 -2.75
C MET A 55 19.42 -5.97 -1.94
N LEU A 56 20.03 -4.81 -2.23
CA LEU A 56 21.23 -4.31 -1.54
C LEU A 56 20.92 -3.63 -0.20
N ARG A 57 19.83 -2.87 -0.10
CA ARG A 57 19.57 -1.97 1.05
C ARG A 57 18.33 -2.31 1.85
N ARG A 58 17.48 -3.22 1.37
CA ARG A 58 16.15 -3.55 1.92
C ARG A 58 15.18 -2.37 1.97
N VAL A 59 15.47 -1.34 1.16
CA VAL A 59 14.66 -0.15 0.92
C VAL A 59 14.94 0.34 -0.50
N CYS A 60 13.91 0.85 -1.19
CA CYS A 60 14.05 1.48 -2.49
C CYS A 60 12.94 2.52 -2.70
N SER A 61 13.05 3.32 -3.76
CA SER A 61 12.01 4.29 -4.14
C SER A 61 10.62 3.67 -4.26
N HIS A 62 10.51 2.41 -4.71
CA HIS A 62 9.24 1.70 -4.87
C HIS A 62 8.60 1.34 -3.52
N SER A 63 9.36 0.76 -2.59
CA SER A 63 8.85 0.44 -1.25
C SER A 63 8.49 1.73 -0.51
N MET A 64 9.34 2.76 -0.58
CA MET A 64 9.08 4.07 0.00
C MET A 64 7.83 4.75 -0.58
N ALA A 65 7.60 4.62 -1.88
CA ALA A 65 6.40 5.16 -2.53
C ALA A 65 5.13 4.48 -2.00
N LEU A 66 5.14 3.16 -1.85
CA LEU A 66 3.99 2.42 -1.32
C LEU A 66 3.79 2.66 0.17
N GLU A 67 4.84 2.78 0.98
CA GLU A 67 4.71 3.18 2.38
C GLU A 67 4.01 4.53 2.51
N ARG A 68 4.40 5.52 1.72
CA ARG A 68 3.76 6.84 1.70
C ARG A 68 2.32 6.78 1.19
N LEU A 69 2.06 5.98 0.16
CA LEU A 69 0.72 5.80 -0.39
C LEU A 69 -0.21 5.17 0.63
N LEU A 70 0.28 4.17 1.36
CA LEU A 70 -0.46 3.36 2.33
C LEU A 70 -0.31 3.86 3.77
N ASP A 71 0.20 5.08 3.94
CA ASP A 71 0.40 5.70 5.24
C ASP A 71 -0.87 5.64 6.10
N HIS A 72 -0.68 5.36 7.39
CA HIS A 72 -1.72 5.07 8.37
C HIS A 72 -2.60 3.82 8.12
N MET A 73 -2.38 3.06 7.03
CA MET A 73 -3.09 1.80 6.75
C MET A 73 -2.21 0.57 6.96
N LEU A 74 -0.90 0.75 7.13
CA LEU A 74 0.04 -0.32 7.44
C LEU A 74 0.16 -0.52 8.96
N PRO A 75 0.45 -1.74 9.43
CA PRO A 75 0.71 -1.98 10.85
C PRO A 75 1.95 -1.21 11.31
N ALA A 76 2.00 -0.78 12.58
CA ALA A 76 3.08 0.05 13.12
C ALA A 76 4.50 -0.55 12.92
N GLN A 77 4.62 -1.87 12.89
CA GLN A 77 5.88 -2.58 12.59
C GLN A 77 6.40 -2.40 11.15
N ALA A 78 5.56 -1.95 10.22
CA ALA A 78 5.91 -1.79 8.81
C ALA A 78 6.60 -0.46 8.48
N LEU A 79 6.59 0.51 9.40
CA LEU A 79 7.19 1.82 9.21
C LEU A 79 8.71 1.68 9.34
N GLN A 80 9.41 1.62 8.20
CA GLN A 80 10.87 1.68 8.20
C GLN A 80 11.32 3.06 8.73
N PRO A 81 12.35 3.13 9.58
CA PRO A 81 12.88 4.42 10.02
C PRO A 81 13.39 5.19 8.79
N ALA A 82 12.98 6.47 8.72
CA ALA A 82 13.29 7.39 7.63
C ALA A 82 14.79 7.64 7.44
#